data_AF-A0A095UP95-F1
#
_entry.id   AF-A0A095UP95-F1
#
_cell.length_a   1.000
_cell.length_b   1.000
_cell.length_c   1.000
_cell.angle_alpha   90.00
_cell.angle_beta   90.00
_cell.angle_gamma   90.00
#
_symmetry.space_group_name_H-M   'P 1'
#
loop_
_entity.id
_entity.type
_entity.pdbx_description
1 polymer ?
#
loop_
_entity_poly.entity_id
_entity_poly.type
_entity_poly.pdbx_seq_one_letter_code
_entity_poly.pdbx_strand_id
1 'polypeptide(L)' 'MLSGISIWQLLILLAIVVLLFGTKKLRNIGGDLGGAVKGFKNAMKDGEEEQDQKRLSEDEKQTAEKTESKDKDQA' A
#
# COMPACT_ATOMS: atom_id res chain seq x y z
N MET A 1 -3.04 -26.71 -14.48
CA MET A 1 -4.14 -26.37 -15.42
C MET A 1 -4.58 -24.90 -15.35
N LEU A 2 -4.26 -24.12 -14.29
CA LEU A 2 -4.71 -22.72 -14.17
C LEU A 2 -3.64 -21.63 -14.42
N SER A 3 -2.39 -22.00 -14.70
CA SER A 3 -1.28 -21.04 -14.93
C SER A 3 -1.25 -20.45 -16.35
N GLY A 4 -2.37 -20.44 -17.07
CA GLY A 4 -2.42 -20.16 -18.51
C GLY A 4 -3.05 -18.82 -18.91
N ILE A 5 -3.41 -17.96 -17.96
CA ILE A 5 -3.91 -16.61 -18.30
C ILE A 5 -2.71 -15.77 -18.70
N SER A 6 -2.32 -15.87 -19.96
CA SER A 6 -1.28 -15.03 -20.53
C SER A 6 -1.80 -13.61 -20.70
N ILE A 7 -0.92 -12.62 -20.47
CA ILE A 7 -1.22 -11.19 -20.53
C ILE A 7 -1.93 -10.81 -21.85
N TRP A 8 -1.57 -11.47 -22.96
CA TRP A 8 -2.14 -11.23 -24.27
C TRP A 8 -3.65 -11.53 -24.36
N GLN A 9 -4.11 -12.60 -23.71
CA GLN A 9 -5.53 -12.97 -23.65
C GLN A 9 -6.31 -11.93 -22.85
N LEU A 10 -5.73 -11.41 -21.77
CA LEU A 10 -6.35 -10.37 -20.95
C LEU A 10 -6.50 -9.05 -21.73
N LEU A 11 -5.50 -8.67 -22.53
CA LEU A 11 -5.58 -7.48 -23.40
C LEU A 11 -6.64 -7.61 -24.48
N ILE A 12 -6.74 -8.78 -25.11
CA ILE A 12 -7.79 -9.05 -26.13
C ILE A 12 -9.17 -8.99 -25.49
N LEU A 13 -9.35 -9.61 -24.31
CA LEU A 13 -10.62 -9.55 -23.58
C LEU A 13 -10.97 -8.12 -23.17
N LEU A 14 -9.99 -7.36 -22.67
CA LEU A 14 -10.15 -5.96 -22.32
C LEU A 14 -10.57 -5.12 -23.53
N ALA A 15 -9.94 -5.34 -24.69
CA ALA A 15 -10.31 -4.64 -25.92
C ALA A 15 -11.77 -4.88 -26.31
N ILE A 16 -12.25 -6.14 -26.22
CA ILE A 16 -13.65 -6.47 -26.49
C ILE A 16 -14.58 -5.76 -25.50
N VAL A 17 -14.27 -5.79 -24.21
CA VAL A 17 -15.05 -5.09 -23.17
C VAL A 17 -15.10 -3.58 -23.45
N VAL A 18 -13.96 -2.97 -23.80
CA VAL A 18 -13.89 -1.55 -24.14
C VAL A 18 -14.72 -1.21 -25.38
N LEU A 19 -14.73 -2.08 -26.41
CA LEU A 19 -15.57 -1.87 -27.60
C LEU A 19 -17.07 -1.97 -27.28
N LEU A 20 -17.47 -2.95 -26.45
CA LEU A 20 -18.88 -3.17 -26.11
C LEU A 20 -19.44 -2.04 -25.24
N PHE A 21 -18.69 -1.63 -24.21
CA PHE A 21 -19.14 -0.60 -23.27
C PHE A 21 -18.79 0.83 -23.74
N GLY A 22 -17.85 0.96 -24.67
CA GLY A 22 -17.27 2.22 -25.11
C GLY A 22 -16.35 2.84 -24.06
N THR A 23 -15.33 3.58 -24.54
CA THR A 23 -14.36 4.27 -23.67
C THR A 23 -15.00 5.33 -22.76
N LYS A 24 -16.12 5.93 -23.18
CA LYS A 24 -16.82 6.98 -22.42
C LYS A 24 -17.43 6.44 -21.12
N LYS A 25 -18.08 5.27 -21.17
CA LYS A 25 -18.71 4.63 -20.00
C LYS A 25 -17.66 4.04 -19.06
N LEU A 26 -16.63 3.42 -19.63
CA LEU A 26 -15.49 2.89 -18.89
C LEU A 26 -14.70 3.99 -18.18
N ARG A 27 -14.50 5.17 -18.81
CA ARG A 27 -13.83 6.30 -18.18
C ARG A 27 -14.62 6.90 -17.03
N ASN A 28 -15.94 7.01 -17.17
CA ASN A 28 -16.79 7.56 -16.10
C ASN A 28 -16.72 6.67 -14.85
N ILE A 29 -16.96 5.37 -15.02
CA ILE A 29 -16.93 4.39 -13.91
C ILE A 29 -15.49 4.18 -13.40
N GLY A 30 -14.51 4.11 -14.31
CA GLY A 30 -13.11 3.94 -13.96
C GLY A 30 -12.50 5.14 -13.25
N GLY A 31 -12.99 6.35 -13.50
CA GLY A 31 -12.61 7.55 -12.75
C GLY A 31 -13.04 7.48 -11.29
N ASP A 32 -14.30 7.11 -11.04
CA ASP A 32 -14.87 7.00 -9.70
C ASP A 32 -14.19 5.89 -8.89
N LEU A 33 -14.08 4.69 -9.47
CA LEU A 33 -13.41 3.55 -8.85
C LEU A 33 -11.90 3.79 -8.68
N GLY A 34 -11.26 4.37 -9.71
CA GLY A 34 -9.83 4.66 -9.69
C GLY A 34 -9.47 5.71 -8.65
N GLY A 35 -10.32 6.72 -8.45
CA GLY A 35 -10.17 7.73 -7.40
C GLY A 35 -10.21 7.12 -6.01
N ALA A 36 -11.21 6.25 -5.75
CA ALA A 36 -11.35 5.56 -4.46
C ALA A 36 -10.13 4.66 -4.15
N VAL A 37 -9.68 3.87 -5.13
CA VAL A 37 -8.52 2.99 -4.97
C VAL A 37 -7.22 3.80 -4.80
N LYS A 38 -7.08 4.93 -5.51
CA LYS A 38 -5.92 5.82 -5.35
C LYS A 38 -5.85 6.42 -3.95
N GLY A 39 -6.98 6.88 -3.41
CA GLY A 39 -7.06 7.38 -2.04
C GLY A 39 -6.71 6.31 -1.01
N PHE A 40 -7.21 5.09 -1.19
CA PHE A 40 -6.90 3.94 -0.34
C PHE A 40 -5.41 3.58 -0.36
N LYS A 41 -4.79 3.53 -1.55
CA LYS A 41 -3.35 3.27 -1.70
C LYS A 41 -2.51 4.33 -1.00
N ASN A 42 -2.89 5.61 -1.15
CA ASN A 42 -2.18 6.72 -0.51
C ASN A 42 -2.29 6.63 1.02
N ALA A 43 -3.48 6.42 1.56
CA ALA A 43 -3.69 6.28 3.00
C ALA A 43 -2.93 5.08 3.61
N MET A 44 -2.84 3.97 2.87
CA MET A 44 -2.02 2.82 3.29
C MET A 44 -0.53 3.18 3.33
N LYS A 45 -0.03 3.85 2.29
CA LYS A 45 1.38 4.24 2.20
C LYS A 45 1.76 5.28 3.27
N ASP A 46 0.89 6.26 3.52
CA ASP A 46 1.09 7.26 4.57
C ASP A 46 1.06 6.60 5.97
N GLY A 47 0.18 5.62 6.18
CA GLY A 47 0.15 4.84 7.43
C GLY A 47 1.35 3.91 7.64
N GLU A 48 1.94 3.38 6.56
CA GLU A 48 3.22 2.64 6.62
C GLU A 48 4.39 3.57 6.96
N GLU A 49 4.49 4.73 6.32
CA GLU A 49 5.52 5.74 6.61
C GLU A 49 5.41 6.29 8.05
N GLU A 50 4.20 6.47 8.55
CA GLU A 50 3.94 6.93 9.93
C GLU A 50 4.24 5.82 10.98
N GLN A 51 4.05 4.54 10.61
CA GLN A 51 4.48 3.40 11.44
C GLN A 51 6.01 3.25 11.47
N ASP A 52 6.69 3.44 10.35
CA ASP A 52 8.16 3.38 10.30
C ASP A 52 8.79 4.51 11.12
N GLN A 53 8.23 5.72 11.07
CA GLN A 53 8.70 6.85 11.87
C GLN A 53 8.45 6.67 13.39
N LYS A 54 7.34 6.03 13.77
CA LYS A 54 7.09 5.63 15.16
C LYS A 54 8.07 4.57 15.66
N ARG A 55 8.36 3.56 14.84
CA ARG A 55 9.34 2.50 15.17
C ARG A 55 10.74 3.06 15.40
N LEU A 56 11.17 4.00 14.56
CA LEU A 56 12.46 4.70 14.73
C LEU A 56 12.52 5.51 16.05
N SER A 57 11.39 6.06 16.50
CA SER A 57 11.29 6.86 17.73
C SER A 57 11.19 6.02 19.02
N GLU A 58 10.67 4.79 18.93
CA GLU A 58 10.57 3.85 20.07
C GLU A 58 11.89 3.13 20.36
N ASP A 59 12.74 2.90 19.35
CA ASP A 59 14.09 2.31 19.51
C ASP A 59 15.07 3.25 20.25
N GLU A 60 14.96 4.58 20.05
CA GLU A 60 15.78 5.56 20.78
C GLU A 60 15.38 5.69 22.26
N LYS A 61 14.10 5.51 22.61
CA LYS A 61 13.64 5.56 24.01
C LYS A 61 14.06 4.32 24.81
N GLN A 62 14.09 3.13 24.20
CA GLN A 62 14.52 1.92 24.91
C GLN A 62 16.05 1.85 25.13
N THR A 63 16.84 2.51 24.27
CA THR A 63 18.32 2.55 24.43
C THR A 63 18.76 3.51 25.55
N ALA A 64 18.00 4.59 25.80
CA ALA A 64 18.28 5.51 26.90
C ALA A 64 17.95 4.91 28.29
N GLU A 65 16.86 4.14 28.42
CA GLU A 65 16.42 3.59 29.71
C GLU A 65 17.28 2.42 30.21
N LYS A 66 17.96 1.68 29.30
CA LYS A 66 18.85 0.57 29.66
C LYS A 66 20.24 1.02 30.15
N THR A 67 20.59 2.29 29.99
CA THR A 67 21.91 2.82 30.40
C THR A 67 21.88 3.32 31.86
N GLU A 68 20.74 3.77 32.38
CA GLU A 68 20.63 4.23 33.79
C GLU A 68 20.43 3.09 34.81
N SER A 69 19.94 1.91 34.40
CA SER A 69 19.68 0.80 35.32
C SER A 69 20.92 -0.05 35.66
N LYS A 70 22.09 0.23 35.08
CA LYS A 70 23.33 -0.56 35.33
C LYS A 70 24.32 0.10 36.30
N ASP A 71 24.05 1.32 36.76
CA ASP A 71 24.93 2.10 37.65
C ASP A 71 24.51 2.07 39.13
N LYS A 72 23.32 1.55 39.47
CA LYS A 72 22.80 1.51 40.86
C LYS A 72 22.96 0.17 41.59
N ASP A 73 23.51 -0.87 40.95
CA ASP A 73 23.76 -2.19 41.58
C ASP A 73 25.22 -2.36 42.08
N GLN A 74 26.03 -1.30 42.02
CA GLN A 74 27.39 -1.26 42.59
C GLN A 74 27.54 -0.06 43.54
N ALA A 75 26.78 -0.05 44.66
CA ALA A 75 27.05 0.80 45.82
C ALA A 75 26.81 -0.01 47.10
#